data_AF-A0A662DE23-F1
#
_entry.id   AF-A0A662DE23-F1
#
_cell.length_a   1.000
_cell.length_b   1.000
_cell.length_c   1.000
_cell.angle_alpha   90.00
_cell.angle_beta   90.00
_cell.angle_gamma   90.00
#
_symmetry.space_group_name_H-M   'P 1'
#
loop_
_entity.id
_entity.type
_entity.pdbx_description
1 polymer ?
#
loop_
_entity_poly.entity_id
_entity_poly.type
_entity_poly.pdbx_seq_one_letter_code
_entity_poly.pdbx_strand_id
1 'polypeptide(L)'
;MGQLRARGLIFVGRAPVKKRLYKIAVIPRELRKILEQVLPEVYRLKNTIEQKRRKKKSFLYTDEGSYLELLEEVEDYFKNIPGPSIIDKEQIVGFLRYLRGKNLSYEEIDQAWEDIQYFINFTDQFFFNKRGLDDFKIWEFSYFVSRFIPEEYEEADLTYEQVRRILYTIAEFYGYLKKRGEVKSDAEIQKAISRILQNDGKVVKVPIPPAKGPEILLVAVAPGSNKEIPFTNNDFWSAIVIYLKYNENWQSIISDLDRGKDSNREIVDALRKKIYLIHLRKKMEESRVTPSQLLSFLKPDKREIDRAIRWFYKKKLLIY
;
A
#
# COMPACT_ATOMS: atom_id res chain seq x y z
N MET A 1 16.49 2.02 -2.05
CA MET A 1 15.90 3.27 -2.58
C MET A 1 14.62 3.68 -1.85
N GLY A 2 13.70 2.75 -1.52
CA GLY A 2 12.50 3.05 -0.70
C GLY A 2 12.80 3.81 0.62
N GLN A 3 13.81 3.39 1.39
CA GLN A 3 14.24 4.08 2.60
C GLN A 3 14.80 5.51 2.37
N LEU A 4 15.43 5.75 1.21
CA LEU A 4 15.95 7.08 0.85
C LEU A 4 14.81 8.03 0.45
N ARG A 5 13.75 7.48 -0.15
CA ARG A 5 12.51 8.20 -0.47
C ARG A 5 11.72 8.55 0.79
N ALA A 6 11.59 7.60 1.72
CA ALA A 6 10.92 7.81 3.01
C ALA A 6 11.60 8.90 3.88
N ARG A 7 12.93 9.06 3.74
CA ARG A 7 13.73 10.08 4.45
C ARG A 7 13.94 11.37 3.66
N GLY A 8 13.30 11.56 2.51
CA GLY A 8 13.39 12.80 1.72
C GLY A 8 14.75 13.07 1.05
N LEU A 9 15.62 12.06 0.96
CA LEU A 9 16.99 12.20 0.42
C LEU A 9 17.04 12.05 -1.10
N ILE A 10 16.02 11.43 -1.70
CA ILE A 10 15.87 11.28 -3.15
C ILE A 10 14.41 11.58 -3.53
N PHE A 11 14.22 12.51 -4.47
CA PHE A 11 12.90 12.83 -5.02
C PHE A 11 12.70 12.06 -6.32
N VAL A 12 11.80 11.08 -6.30
CA VAL A 12 11.50 10.30 -7.51
C VAL A 12 10.25 10.88 -8.18
N GLY A 13 10.46 11.51 -9.33
CA GLY A 13 9.42 12.09 -10.17
C GLY A 13 9.31 11.39 -11.52
N ARG A 14 8.35 11.81 -12.35
CA ARG A 14 8.32 11.49 -13.77
C ARG A 14 8.57 12.78 -14.54
N ALA A 15 9.58 12.82 -15.39
CA ALA A 15 9.81 13.96 -16.27
C ALA A 15 9.70 13.53 -17.74
N PRO A 16 9.15 14.39 -18.60
CA PRO A 16 9.10 14.13 -20.03
C PRO A 16 10.51 14.28 -20.62
N VAL A 17 11.00 13.21 -21.25
CA VAL A 17 12.18 13.26 -22.11
C VAL A 17 11.72 12.88 -23.51
N LYS A 18 11.67 13.87 -24.41
CA LYS A 18 11.01 13.76 -25.73
C LYS A 18 9.52 13.38 -25.57
N LYS A 19 9.06 12.33 -26.27
CA LYS A 19 7.65 11.86 -26.27
C LYS A 19 7.33 10.83 -25.17
N ARG A 20 8.26 10.53 -24.26
CA ARG A 20 8.08 9.51 -23.21
C ARG A 20 8.34 10.11 -21.83
N LEU A 21 7.56 9.68 -20.84
CA LEU A 21 7.78 10.00 -19.43
C LEU A 21 8.78 9.01 -18.85
N TYR A 22 9.89 9.50 -18.34
CA TYR A 22 10.89 8.69 -17.65
C TYR A 22 10.80 8.95 -16.15
N LYS A 23 11.00 7.90 -15.36
CA LYS A 23 11.14 8.01 -13.90
C LYS A 23 12.52 8.62 -13.65
N ILE A 24 12.55 9.81 -13.06
CA ILE A 24 13.79 10.54 -12.77
C ILE A 24 13.92 10.66 -11.26
N ALA A 25 15.05 10.18 -10.74
CA ALA A 25 15.46 10.44 -9.36
C ALA A 25 16.25 11.76 -9.34
N VAL A 26 15.70 12.76 -8.66
CA VAL A 26 16.37 14.04 -8.43
C VAL A 26 16.99 14.00 -7.04
N ILE A 27 18.31 14.09 -7.01
CA ILE A 27 19.09 14.25 -5.79
C ILE A 27 19.32 15.75 -5.57
N PRO A 28 18.93 16.33 -4.41
CA PRO A 28 19.23 17.70 -4.03
C PRO A 28 20.72 18.01 -4.19
N ARG A 29 21.07 19.20 -4.68
CA ARG A 29 22.46 19.55 -5.02
C ARG A 29 23.40 19.38 -3.82
N GLU A 30 22.89 19.68 -2.64
CA GLU A 30 23.57 19.62 -1.34
C GLU A 30 23.93 18.18 -0.96
N LEU A 31 23.12 17.22 -1.38
CA LEU A 31 23.31 15.80 -1.10
C LEU A 31 24.11 15.06 -2.16
N ARG A 32 24.30 15.64 -3.35
CA ARG A 32 24.97 14.96 -4.47
C ARG A 32 26.40 14.53 -4.14
N LYS A 33 27.22 15.43 -3.61
CA LYS A 33 28.62 15.10 -3.25
C LYS A 33 28.69 14.05 -2.15
N ILE A 34 27.83 14.16 -1.13
CA ILE A 34 27.78 13.22 -0.01
C ILE A 34 27.34 11.84 -0.51
N LEU A 35 26.27 11.77 -1.31
CA LEU A 35 25.78 10.53 -1.89
C LEU A 35 26.75 9.94 -2.91
N GLU A 36 27.46 10.76 -3.68
CA GLU A 36 28.49 10.29 -4.63
C GLU A 36 29.69 9.65 -3.91
N GLN A 37 30.01 10.11 -2.70
CA GLN A 37 31.02 9.49 -1.84
C GLN A 37 30.48 8.23 -1.15
N VAL A 38 29.24 8.26 -0.66
CA VAL A 38 28.67 7.21 0.20
C VAL A 38 28.03 6.07 -0.60
N LEU A 39 27.39 6.34 -1.74
CA LEU A 39 26.68 5.33 -2.53
C LEU A 39 27.60 4.21 -3.04
N PRO A 40 28.81 4.47 -3.58
CA PRO A 40 29.72 3.40 -3.96
C PRO A 40 30.06 2.50 -2.78
N GLU A 41 30.22 3.07 -1.58
CA GLU A 41 30.51 2.32 -0.37
C GLU A 41 29.29 1.57 0.16
N VAL A 42 28.07 2.13 0.06
CA VAL A 42 26.81 1.47 0.39
C VAL A 42 26.49 0.34 -0.58
N TYR A 43 26.74 0.49 -1.88
CA TYR A 43 26.57 -0.59 -2.86
C TYR A 43 27.65 -1.64 -2.73
N ARG A 44 28.89 -1.24 -2.44
CA ARG A 44 29.97 -2.17 -2.10
C ARG A 44 29.63 -2.92 -0.82
N LEU A 45 29.10 -2.26 0.20
CA LEU A 45 28.64 -2.87 1.45
C LEU A 45 27.44 -3.77 1.21
N LYS A 46 26.43 -3.38 0.42
CA LYS A 46 25.29 -4.21 0.04
C LYS A 46 25.75 -5.46 -0.71
N ASN A 47 26.60 -5.31 -1.73
CA ASN A 47 27.19 -6.43 -2.44
C ASN A 47 28.09 -7.27 -1.54
N THR A 48 28.82 -6.67 -0.59
CA THR A 48 29.65 -7.39 0.37
C THR A 48 28.81 -8.07 1.44
N ILE A 49 27.66 -7.53 1.82
CA ILE A 49 26.68 -8.10 2.75
C ILE A 49 25.90 -9.22 2.05
N GLU A 50 25.53 -9.07 0.78
CA GLU A 50 24.92 -10.12 -0.03
C GLU A 50 25.93 -11.23 -0.34
N GLN A 51 27.18 -10.90 -0.67
CA GLN A 51 28.26 -11.87 -0.83
C GLN A 51 28.68 -12.49 0.49
N LYS A 52 28.66 -11.75 1.62
CA LYS A 52 28.87 -12.30 2.96
C LYS A 52 27.66 -13.14 3.36
N ARG A 53 26.42 -12.80 3.04
CA ARG A 53 25.24 -13.66 3.25
C ARG A 53 25.37 -14.94 2.43
N ARG A 54 25.75 -14.84 1.14
CA ARG A 54 26.03 -16.01 0.28
C ARG A 54 27.24 -16.83 0.75
N LYS A 55 28.29 -16.21 1.29
CA LYS A 55 29.50 -16.90 1.82
C LYS A 55 29.35 -17.43 3.25
N LYS A 56 28.66 -16.72 4.16
CA LYS A 56 28.27 -17.22 5.51
C LYS A 56 27.30 -18.39 5.37
N LYS A 57 26.33 -18.31 4.44
CA LYS A 57 25.44 -19.44 4.03
C LYS A 57 26.21 -20.64 3.46
N SER A 58 27.48 -20.50 3.07
CA SER A 58 28.31 -21.62 2.60
C SER A 58 29.29 -22.18 3.64
N PHE A 59 29.48 -21.51 4.79
CA PHE A 59 30.60 -21.83 5.68
C PHE A 59 30.27 -22.06 7.15
N LEU A 60 29.02 -21.90 7.61
CA LEU A 60 28.66 -22.18 9.00
C LEU A 60 27.17 -22.54 9.15
N TYR A 61 26.94 -23.59 9.95
CA TYR A 61 25.71 -24.07 10.59
C TYR A 61 24.96 -25.25 9.95
N THR A 62 24.66 -26.21 10.83
CA THR A 62 23.56 -27.15 10.66
C THR A 62 22.26 -26.38 10.42
N ASP A 63 21.31 -27.00 9.71
CA ASP A 63 19.96 -26.48 9.45
C ASP A 63 19.29 -25.85 10.70
N GLU A 64 19.59 -26.38 11.89
CA GLU A 64 19.15 -25.86 13.18
C GLU A 64 19.66 -24.44 13.51
N GLY A 65 20.96 -24.17 13.30
CA GLY A 65 21.55 -22.88 13.66
C GLY A 65 21.02 -21.75 12.80
N SER A 66 20.92 -21.99 11.50
CA SER A 66 20.35 -21.03 10.54
C SER A 66 18.86 -20.77 10.81
N TYR A 67 18.11 -21.80 11.23
CA TYR A 67 16.71 -21.64 11.61
C TYR A 67 16.52 -20.79 12.87
N LEU A 68 17.39 -20.91 13.88
CA LEU A 68 17.35 -20.06 15.07
C LEU A 68 17.66 -18.59 14.74
N GLU A 69 18.67 -18.33 13.90
CA GLU A 69 18.99 -16.98 13.41
C GLU A 69 17.78 -16.35 12.66
N LEU A 70 17.04 -17.14 11.88
CA LEU A 70 15.82 -16.69 11.21
C LEU A 70 14.72 -16.28 12.21
N LEU A 71 14.54 -17.04 13.30
CA LEU A 71 13.57 -16.67 14.33
C LEU A 71 13.95 -15.36 15.03
N GLU A 72 15.24 -15.13 15.30
CA GLU A 72 15.73 -13.85 15.83
C GLU A 72 15.46 -12.69 14.86
N GLU A 73 15.65 -12.91 13.55
CA GLU A 73 15.32 -11.92 12.53
C GLU A 73 13.84 -11.52 12.56
N VAL A 74 12.93 -12.50 12.74
CA VAL A 74 11.50 -12.23 12.89
C VAL A 74 11.23 -11.35 14.11
N GLU A 75 11.87 -11.64 15.25
CA GLU A 75 11.69 -10.81 16.45
C GLU A 75 12.13 -9.37 16.21
N ASP A 76 13.30 -9.19 15.59
CA ASP A 76 13.85 -7.87 15.31
C ASP A 76 13.03 -7.11 14.27
N TYR A 77 12.44 -7.80 13.29
CA TYR A 77 11.50 -7.19 12.34
C TYR A 77 10.31 -6.56 13.08
N PHE A 78 9.65 -7.30 13.97
CA PHE A 78 8.47 -6.81 14.69
C PHE A 78 8.79 -5.76 15.76
N LYS A 79 10.00 -5.76 16.35
CA LYS A 79 10.45 -4.66 17.24
C LYS A 79 10.57 -3.32 16.51
N ASN A 80 10.80 -3.34 15.20
CA ASN A 80 11.05 -2.15 14.39
C ASN A 80 9.82 -1.65 13.63
N ILE A 81 8.68 -2.34 13.70
CA ILE A 81 7.43 -1.90 13.07
C ILE A 81 6.75 -0.82 13.94
N PRO A 82 6.49 0.38 13.40
CA PRO A 82 5.76 1.40 14.12
C PRO A 82 4.26 1.13 14.09
N GLY A 83 3.70 0.64 15.20
CA GLY A 83 2.25 0.52 15.41
C GLY A 83 1.70 -0.90 15.34
N PRO A 84 0.37 -1.06 15.48
CA PRO A 84 -0.28 -2.36 15.46
C PRO A 84 -0.32 -2.94 14.03
N SER A 85 0.05 -4.22 13.88
CA SER A 85 -0.11 -4.98 12.64
C SER A 85 -1.30 -5.94 12.75
N ILE A 86 -1.95 -6.26 11.62
CA ILE A 86 -2.98 -7.32 11.56
C ILE A 86 -2.34 -8.69 11.82
N ILE A 87 -1.08 -8.85 11.43
CA ILE A 87 -0.34 -10.10 11.57
C ILE A 87 0.65 -9.90 12.71
N ASP A 88 0.57 -10.72 13.74
CA ASP A 88 1.49 -10.62 14.88
C ASP A 88 2.72 -11.55 14.73
N LYS A 89 3.70 -11.32 15.60
CA LYS A 89 4.95 -12.07 15.61
C LYS A 89 4.72 -13.54 15.96
N GLU A 90 3.84 -13.82 16.92
CA GLU A 90 3.51 -15.17 17.38
C GLU A 90 2.91 -16.03 16.26
N GLN A 91 2.10 -15.44 15.39
CA GLN A 91 1.56 -16.05 14.18
C GLN A 91 2.67 -16.46 13.20
N ILE A 92 3.63 -15.58 12.96
CA ILE A 92 4.75 -15.85 12.06
C ILE A 92 5.68 -16.92 12.63
N VAL A 93 6.12 -16.78 13.88
CA VAL A 93 6.98 -17.77 14.54
C VAL A 93 6.29 -19.13 14.57
N GLY A 94 4.98 -19.16 14.85
CA GLY A 94 4.17 -20.37 14.80
C GLY A 94 4.12 -20.98 13.40
N PHE A 95 3.99 -20.17 12.36
CA PHE A 95 3.94 -20.61 10.97
C PHE A 95 5.28 -21.19 10.50
N LEU A 96 6.40 -20.53 10.78
CA LEU A 96 7.73 -21.03 10.43
C LEU A 96 8.04 -22.36 11.12
N ARG A 97 7.63 -22.52 12.40
CA ARG A 97 7.71 -23.81 13.11
C ARG A 97 6.85 -24.89 12.46
N TYR A 98 5.68 -24.52 11.97
CA TYR A 98 4.80 -25.44 11.24
C TYR A 98 5.42 -25.88 9.90
N LEU A 99 6.02 -24.96 9.13
CA LEU A 99 6.74 -25.29 7.90
C LEU A 99 7.93 -26.21 8.18
N ARG A 100 8.67 -25.96 9.27
CA ARG A 100 9.74 -26.85 9.72
C ARG A 100 9.23 -28.25 10.08
N GLY A 101 8.09 -28.35 10.76
CA GLY A 101 7.42 -29.62 11.06
C GLY A 101 6.95 -30.39 9.82
N LYS A 102 6.88 -29.75 8.64
CA LYS A 102 6.64 -30.39 7.35
C LYS A 102 7.91 -30.90 6.66
N ASN A 103 9.07 -30.78 7.30
CA ASN A 103 10.39 -31.14 6.77
C ASN A 103 10.75 -30.36 5.48
N LEU A 104 10.32 -29.10 5.37
CA LEU A 104 10.84 -28.20 4.33
C LEU A 104 12.29 -27.81 4.63
N SER A 105 13.08 -27.52 3.59
CA SER A 105 14.47 -27.08 3.79
C SER A 105 14.50 -25.68 4.41
N TYR A 106 15.60 -25.34 5.10
CA TYR A 106 15.79 -23.99 5.60
C TYR A 106 15.63 -22.92 4.50
N GLU A 107 16.14 -23.17 3.28
CA GLU A 107 16.00 -22.22 2.17
C GLU A 107 14.54 -21.98 1.78
N GLU A 108 13.69 -23.01 1.82
CA GLU A 108 12.27 -22.87 1.56
C GLU A 108 11.56 -22.08 2.67
N ILE A 109 11.97 -22.27 3.92
CA ILE A 109 11.42 -21.55 5.09
C ILE A 109 11.87 -20.09 5.09
N ASP A 110 13.15 -19.82 4.81
CA ASP A 110 13.72 -18.46 4.64
C ASP A 110 12.99 -17.72 3.50
N GLN A 111 12.75 -18.42 2.38
CA GLN A 111 12.01 -17.85 1.27
C GLN A 111 10.55 -17.57 1.61
N ALA A 112 9.89 -18.44 2.38
CA ALA A 112 8.54 -18.23 2.84
C ALA A 112 8.44 -17.03 3.78
N TRP A 113 9.45 -16.82 4.64
CA TRP A 113 9.53 -15.63 5.48
C TRP A 113 9.60 -14.34 4.64
N GLU A 114 10.46 -14.28 3.61
CA GLU A 114 10.55 -13.13 2.71
C GLU A 114 9.20 -12.83 2.01
N ASP A 115 8.52 -13.86 1.50
CA ASP A 115 7.20 -13.72 0.86
C ASP A 115 6.15 -13.17 1.85
N ILE A 116 6.21 -13.60 3.11
CA ILE A 116 5.32 -13.12 4.18
C ILE A 116 5.66 -11.70 4.62
N GLN A 117 6.93 -11.31 4.66
CA GLN A 117 7.32 -9.91 4.92
C GLN A 117 6.69 -8.96 3.90
N TYR A 118 6.71 -9.30 2.60
CA TYR A 118 6.01 -8.50 1.60
C TYR A 118 4.52 -8.37 1.94
N PHE A 119 3.90 -9.47 2.37
CA PHE A 119 2.49 -9.47 2.71
C PHE A 119 2.18 -8.66 3.97
N ILE A 120 3.00 -8.72 5.03
CA ILE A 120 2.85 -7.89 6.24
C ILE A 120 2.94 -6.40 5.87
N ASN A 121 3.96 -6.02 5.11
CA ASN A 121 4.13 -4.63 4.66
C ASN A 121 2.92 -4.17 3.82
N PHE A 122 2.34 -5.05 3.01
CA PHE A 122 1.12 -4.77 2.29
C PHE A 122 -0.08 -4.63 3.23
N THR A 123 -0.30 -5.54 4.17
CA THR A 123 -1.43 -5.46 5.09
C THR A 123 -1.35 -4.20 5.96
N ASP A 124 -0.15 -3.83 6.41
CA ASP A 124 0.07 -2.65 7.27
C ASP A 124 -0.13 -1.33 6.51
N GLN A 125 0.05 -1.31 5.18
CA GLN A 125 -0.28 -0.14 4.38
C GLN A 125 -1.77 -0.03 4.01
N PHE A 126 -2.51 -1.14 4.06
CA PHE A 126 -3.89 -1.21 3.54
C PHE A 126 -4.93 -1.67 4.58
N PHE A 127 -4.60 -1.74 5.87
CA PHE A 127 -5.51 -2.23 6.91
C PHE A 127 -6.64 -1.27 7.29
N PHE A 128 -6.64 -0.02 6.84
CA PHE A 128 -7.54 1.03 7.36
C PHE A 128 -9.04 0.72 7.26
N ASN A 129 -9.45 -0.24 6.44
CA ASN A 129 -10.84 -0.71 6.31
C ASN A 129 -11.00 -2.21 6.61
N LYS A 130 -10.02 -2.84 7.24
CA LYS A 130 -9.97 -4.28 7.52
C LYS A 130 -9.99 -4.51 9.02
N ARG A 131 -10.84 -5.45 9.48
CA ARG A 131 -10.86 -5.93 10.87
C ARG A 131 -9.90 -7.10 11.07
N GLY A 132 -9.47 -7.74 9.98
CA GLY A 132 -8.53 -8.84 9.99
C GLY A 132 -8.29 -9.38 8.58
N LEU A 133 -7.56 -10.49 8.50
CA LEU A 133 -7.18 -11.12 7.22
C LEU A 133 -8.38 -11.61 6.39
N ASP A 134 -9.50 -11.97 7.02
CA ASP A 134 -10.72 -12.41 6.32
C ASP A 134 -11.34 -11.33 5.40
N ASP A 135 -11.02 -10.06 5.63
CA ASP A 135 -11.61 -8.94 4.89
C ASP A 135 -10.92 -8.68 3.54
N PHE A 136 -9.76 -9.31 3.28
CA PHE A 136 -9.06 -9.19 2.01
C PHE A 136 -9.82 -9.88 0.88
N LYS A 137 -9.87 -9.23 -0.28
CA LYS A 137 -10.58 -9.66 -1.49
C LYS A 137 -9.60 -10.01 -2.58
N ILE A 138 -10.06 -10.84 -3.52
CA ILE A 138 -9.26 -11.34 -4.65
C ILE A 138 -8.45 -10.25 -5.37
N TRP A 139 -9.06 -9.08 -5.63
CA TRP A 139 -8.39 -7.99 -6.34
C TRP A 139 -7.25 -7.36 -5.54
N GLU A 140 -7.28 -7.43 -4.20
CA GLU A 140 -6.22 -6.92 -3.32
C GLU A 140 -4.98 -7.79 -3.41
N PHE A 141 -5.14 -9.11 -3.46
CA PHE A 141 -4.03 -10.03 -3.76
C PHE A 141 -3.46 -9.81 -5.17
N SER A 142 -4.32 -9.50 -6.15
CA SER A 142 -3.85 -9.15 -7.49
C SER A 142 -3.09 -7.83 -7.51
N TYR A 143 -3.54 -6.82 -6.78
CA TYR A 143 -2.84 -5.56 -6.62
C TYR A 143 -1.49 -5.75 -5.91
N PHE A 144 -1.48 -6.56 -4.86
CA PHE A 144 -0.29 -6.90 -4.08
C PHE A 144 0.85 -7.42 -4.98
N VAL A 145 0.60 -8.47 -5.77
CA VAL A 145 1.65 -9.08 -6.61
C VAL A 145 1.93 -8.30 -7.89
N SER A 146 0.97 -7.57 -8.45
CA SER A 146 1.12 -6.92 -9.77
C SER A 146 1.47 -5.44 -9.72
N ARG A 147 1.42 -4.81 -8.55
CA ARG A 147 1.72 -3.39 -8.34
C ARG A 147 2.49 -3.12 -7.06
N PHE A 148 2.00 -3.59 -5.92
CA PHE A 148 2.62 -3.24 -4.64
C PHE A 148 4.09 -3.69 -4.57
N ILE A 149 4.36 -4.98 -4.81
CA ILE A 149 5.74 -5.50 -4.76
C ILE A 149 6.66 -4.78 -5.77
N PRO A 150 6.33 -4.70 -7.08
CA PRO A 150 7.17 -3.99 -8.05
C PRO A 150 7.39 -2.51 -7.72
N GLU A 151 6.38 -1.81 -7.20
CA GLU A 151 6.47 -0.38 -6.91
C GLU A 151 7.27 -0.07 -5.63
N GLU A 152 7.12 -0.88 -4.59
CA GLU A 152 7.74 -0.66 -3.28
C GLU A 152 9.18 -1.18 -3.21
N TYR A 153 9.45 -2.33 -3.83
CA TYR A 153 10.76 -2.99 -3.79
C TYR A 153 11.61 -2.74 -5.05
N GLU A 154 11.13 -1.88 -5.96
CA GLU A 154 11.78 -1.53 -7.22
C GLU A 154 12.12 -2.74 -8.10
N GLU A 155 11.32 -3.79 -7.98
CA GLU A 155 11.48 -4.98 -8.80
C GLU A 155 10.92 -4.74 -10.21
N ALA A 156 11.49 -5.44 -11.18
CA ALA A 156 10.80 -5.66 -12.45
C ALA A 156 9.46 -6.38 -12.17
N ASP A 157 8.55 -6.37 -13.13
CA ASP A 157 7.33 -7.17 -13.02
C ASP A 157 7.69 -8.62 -12.62
N LEU A 158 7.06 -9.12 -11.55
CA LEU A 158 7.31 -10.46 -11.04
C LEU A 158 7.04 -11.50 -12.13
N THR A 159 7.92 -12.50 -12.20
CA THR A 159 7.71 -13.66 -13.08
C THR A 159 6.51 -14.48 -12.60
N TYR A 160 5.93 -15.29 -13.49
CA TYR A 160 4.83 -16.19 -13.14
C TYR A 160 5.18 -17.09 -11.94
N GLU A 161 6.39 -17.66 -11.91
CA GLU A 161 6.83 -18.55 -10.82
C GLU A 161 6.98 -17.79 -9.49
N GLN A 162 7.44 -16.55 -9.50
CA GLN A 162 7.49 -15.72 -8.29
C GLN A 162 6.08 -15.42 -7.77
N VAL A 163 5.16 -14.99 -8.65
CA VAL A 163 3.76 -14.72 -8.26
C VAL A 163 3.11 -15.99 -7.73
N ARG A 164 3.34 -17.12 -8.39
CA ARG A 164 2.85 -18.43 -7.97
C ARG A 164 3.35 -18.75 -6.56
N ARG A 165 4.67 -18.74 -6.34
CA ARG A 165 5.28 -19.02 -5.04
C ARG A 165 4.69 -18.15 -3.95
N ILE A 166 4.70 -16.83 -4.13
CA ILE A 166 4.19 -15.86 -3.15
C ILE A 166 2.73 -16.15 -2.77
N LEU A 167 1.85 -16.32 -3.76
CA LEU A 167 0.43 -16.57 -3.49
C LEU A 167 0.19 -17.92 -2.78
N TYR A 168 0.94 -18.96 -3.14
CA TYR A 168 0.84 -20.25 -2.46
C TYR A 168 1.41 -20.21 -1.03
N THR A 169 2.51 -19.49 -0.79
CA THR A 169 3.03 -19.24 0.57
C THR A 169 1.97 -18.56 1.44
N ILE A 170 1.34 -17.50 0.92
CA ILE A 170 0.27 -16.80 1.63
C ILE A 170 -0.94 -17.71 1.86
N ALA A 171 -1.33 -18.51 0.88
CA ALA A 171 -2.42 -19.47 1.05
C ALA A 171 -2.13 -20.52 2.12
N GLU A 172 -0.90 -21.02 2.19
CA GLU A 172 -0.47 -21.95 3.23
C GLU A 172 -0.51 -21.29 4.62
N PHE A 173 -0.11 -20.01 4.71
CA PHE A 173 -0.23 -19.21 5.93
C PHE A 173 -1.70 -19.02 6.37
N TYR A 174 -2.61 -18.67 5.46
CA TYR A 174 -4.05 -18.63 5.76
C TYR A 174 -4.58 -20.00 6.22
N GLY A 175 -4.15 -21.09 5.57
CA GLY A 175 -4.50 -22.44 5.97
C GLY A 175 -4.01 -22.81 7.37
N TYR A 176 -2.80 -22.36 7.74
CA TYR A 176 -2.26 -22.49 9.09
C TYR A 176 -3.09 -21.73 10.13
N LEU A 177 -3.38 -20.45 9.89
CA LEU A 177 -4.18 -19.63 10.81
C LEU A 177 -5.61 -20.16 10.95
N LYS A 178 -6.20 -20.67 9.86
CA LYS A 178 -7.55 -21.24 9.85
C LYS A 178 -7.64 -22.47 10.76
N LYS A 179 -6.63 -23.36 10.72
CA LYS A 179 -6.56 -24.54 11.60
C LYS A 179 -6.49 -24.16 13.09
N ARG A 180 -5.97 -22.98 13.40
CA ARG A 180 -5.88 -22.42 14.75
C ARG A 180 -7.09 -21.57 15.16
N GLY A 181 -8.06 -21.39 14.26
CA GLY A 181 -9.26 -20.57 14.50
C GLY A 181 -9.00 -19.07 14.48
N GLU A 182 -7.85 -18.62 13.99
CA GLU A 182 -7.45 -17.20 13.98
C GLU A 182 -7.97 -16.45 12.74
N VAL A 183 -8.28 -17.18 11.67
CA VAL A 183 -9.06 -16.69 10.52
C VAL A 183 -10.23 -17.62 10.26
N LYS A 184 -11.34 -17.07 9.77
CA LYS A 184 -12.55 -17.84 9.48
C LYS A 184 -12.44 -18.58 8.15
N SER A 185 -11.76 -18.00 7.17
CA SER A 185 -11.71 -18.54 5.81
C SER A 185 -10.42 -18.22 5.06
N ASP A 186 -9.96 -19.21 4.30
CA ASP A 186 -8.92 -19.11 3.28
C ASP A 186 -9.52 -19.00 1.86
N ALA A 187 -10.85 -18.90 1.73
CA ALA A 187 -11.51 -18.99 0.43
C ALA A 187 -11.13 -17.86 -0.54
N GLU A 188 -10.91 -16.63 -0.06
CA GLU A 188 -10.57 -15.51 -0.94
C GLU A 188 -9.16 -15.63 -1.53
N ILE A 189 -8.17 -16.11 -0.77
CA ILE A 189 -6.82 -16.36 -1.30
C ILE A 189 -6.82 -17.54 -2.28
N GLN A 190 -7.59 -18.61 -2.02
CA GLN A 190 -7.74 -19.72 -2.97
C GLN A 190 -8.42 -19.28 -4.28
N LYS A 191 -9.45 -18.44 -4.19
CA LYS A 191 -10.06 -17.80 -5.36
C LYS A 191 -9.09 -16.86 -6.07
N ALA A 192 -8.19 -16.20 -5.34
CA ALA A 192 -7.19 -15.33 -5.93
C ALA A 192 -6.18 -16.13 -6.73
N ILE A 193 -5.65 -17.23 -6.18
CA ILE A 193 -4.77 -18.18 -6.89
C ILE A 193 -5.41 -18.62 -8.21
N SER A 194 -6.64 -19.16 -8.16
CA SER A 194 -7.31 -19.67 -9.37
C SER A 194 -7.66 -18.60 -10.42
N ARG A 195 -7.79 -17.33 -10.03
CA ARG A 195 -8.08 -16.23 -10.97
C ARG A 195 -6.82 -15.56 -11.50
N ILE A 196 -5.80 -15.41 -10.66
CA ILE A 196 -4.56 -14.70 -11.01
C ILE A 196 -3.63 -15.63 -11.79
N LEU A 197 -3.50 -16.90 -11.38
CA LEU A 197 -2.65 -17.87 -12.04
C LEU A 197 -3.46 -18.67 -13.05
N GLN A 198 -3.16 -18.48 -14.34
CA GLN A 198 -3.81 -19.24 -15.41
C GLN A 198 -2.96 -20.43 -15.84
N ASN A 199 -3.60 -21.48 -16.33
CA ASN A 199 -2.93 -22.71 -16.79
C ASN A 199 -1.96 -22.49 -17.97
N ASP A 200 -2.05 -21.34 -18.66
CA ASP A 200 -1.17 -20.94 -19.76
C ASP A 200 0.12 -20.26 -19.28
N GLY A 201 0.40 -20.25 -17.98
CA GLY A 201 1.59 -19.65 -17.39
C GLY A 201 1.54 -18.12 -17.35
N LYS A 202 0.36 -17.51 -17.53
CA LYS A 202 0.19 -16.05 -17.44
C LYS A 202 -0.40 -15.62 -16.10
N VAL A 203 0.03 -14.43 -15.68
CA VAL A 203 -0.52 -13.73 -14.52
C VAL A 203 -1.63 -12.78 -14.99
N VAL A 204 -2.87 -13.05 -14.59
CA VAL A 204 -4.03 -12.21 -14.89
C VAL A 204 -4.21 -11.18 -13.79
N LYS A 205 -4.34 -9.91 -14.19
CA LYS A 205 -4.64 -8.80 -13.28
C LYS A 205 -6.16 -8.73 -13.05
N VAL A 206 -6.58 -8.96 -11.82
CA VAL A 206 -7.97 -8.76 -11.40
C VAL A 206 -8.18 -7.26 -11.19
N PRO A 207 -9.16 -6.64 -11.87
CA PRO A 207 -9.36 -5.20 -11.79
C PRO A 207 -9.81 -4.80 -10.38
N ILE A 208 -9.23 -3.70 -9.89
CA ILE A 208 -9.70 -3.02 -8.69
C ILE A 208 -11.16 -2.57 -8.94
N PRO A 209 -12.12 -2.91 -8.07
CA PRO A 209 -13.48 -2.45 -8.23
C PRO A 209 -13.51 -0.90 -8.22
N PRO A 210 -14.37 -0.27 -9.03
CA PRO A 210 -14.46 1.17 -9.03
C PRO A 210 -14.87 1.66 -7.64
N ALA A 211 -14.13 2.63 -7.12
CA ALA A 211 -14.47 3.29 -5.86
C ALA A 211 -15.90 3.84 -5.92
N LYS A 212 -16.66 3.65 -4.85
CA LYS A 212 -18.04 4.11 -4.70
C LYS A 212 -18.12 5.42 -3.93
N GLY A 213 -17.07 5.80 -3.21
CA GLY A 213 -16.98 7.04 -2.45
C GLY A 213 -16.63 6.85 -0.98
N PRO A 214 -17.34 6.02 -0.21
CA PRO A 214 -17.15 5.98 1.24
C PRO A 214 -15.99 5.09 1.70
N GLU A 215 -15.28 4.42 0.78
CA GLU A 215 -14.11 3.62 1.13
C GLU A 215 -12.97 4.52 1.65
N ILE A 216 -12.38 4.13 2.78
CA ILE A 216 -11.23 4.82 3.39
C ILE A 216 -10.00 4.66 2.48
N LEU A 217 -9.33 5.78 2.21
CA LEU A 217 -8.12 5.88 1.41
C LEU A 217 -6.87 6.17 2.25
N LEU A 218 -7.02 6.94 3.32
CA LEU A 218 -5.92 7.46 4.10
C LEU A 218 -6.41 7.70 5.54
N VAL A 219 -5.56 7.49 6.53
CA VAL A 219 -5.82 7.93 7.91
C VAL A 219 -4.77 8.96 8.30
N ALA A 220 -5.22 10.15 8.72
CA ALA A 220 -4.35 11.15 9.30
C ALA A 220 -4.43 11.07 10.83
N VAL A 221 -3.32 11.34 11.51
CA VAL A 221 -3.30 11.45 12.98
C VAL A 221 -3.37 12.93 13.34
N ALA A 222 -4.35 13.32 14.15
CA ALA A 222 -4.49 14.71 14.57
C ALA A 222 -3.27 15.15 15.40
N PRO A 223 -2.62 16.28 15.08
CA PRO A 223 -1.39 16.71 15.74
C PRO A 223 -1.54 16.82 17.26
N GLY A 224 -0.62 16.20 18.00
CA GLY A 224 -0.64 16.20 19.47
C GLY A 224 -1.68 15.27 20.09
N SER A 225 -2.27 14.36 19.31
CA SER A 225 -3.20 13.33 19.79
C SER A 225 -2.96 12.00 19.08
N ASN A 226 -3.47 10.91 19.63
CA ASN A 226 -3.53 9.62 18.95
C ASN A 226 -4.87 9.44 18.19
N LYS A 227 -5.58 10.53 17.92
CA LYS A 227 -6.87 10.47 17.23
C LYS A 227 -6.65 10.27 15.74
N GLU A 228 -7.13 9.14 15.25
CA GLU A 228 -7.15 8.80 13.83
C GLU A 228 -8.34 9.44 13.12
N ILE A 229 -8.08 10.07 11.98
CA ILE A 229 -9.04 10.78 11.13
C ILE A 229 -9.02 10.15 9.73
N PRO A 230 -9.96 9.26 9.41
CA PRO A 230 -9.96 8.51 8.16
C PRO A 230 -10.53 9.33 7.01
N PHE A 231 -9.78 9.59 5.95
CA PHE A 231 -10.22 10.20 4.69
C PHE A 231 -10.69 9.15 3.68
N THR A 232 -11.79 9.44 2.99
CA THR A 232 -12.46 8.54 2.04
C THR A 232 -12.28 8.96 0.58
N ASN A 233 -12.71 8.14 -0.38
CA ASN A 233 -12.78 8.53 -1.80
C ASN A 233 -13.65 9.77 -2.04
N ASN A 234 -14.75 9.93 -1.30
CA ASN A 234 -15.59 11.13 -1.36
C ASN A 234 -14.81 12.38 -0.93
N ASP A 235 -13.98 12.27 0.11
CA ASP A 235 -13.12 13.36 0.57
C ASP A 235 -12.09 13.72 -0.50
N PHE A 236 -11.48 12.71 -1.10
CA PHE A 236 -10.50 12.89 -2.15
C PHE A 236 -11.10 13.54 -3.40
N TRP A 237 -12.26 13.08 -3.89
CA TRP A 237 -12.96 13.71 -5.01
C TRP A 237 -13.40 15.13 -4.70
N SER A 238 -13.87 15.38 -3.47
CA SER A 238 -14.20 16.73 -3.02
C SER A 238 -12.97 17.64 -3.04
N ALA A 239 -11.82 17.16 -2.54
CA ALA A 239 -10.57 17.90 -2.56
C ALA A 239 -10.10 18.22 -3.99
N ILE A 240 -10.24 17.28 -4.94
CA ILE A 240 -9.93 17.51 -6.36
C ILE A 240 -10.78 18.66 -6.90
N VAL A 241 -12.10 18.63 -6.67
CA VAL A 241 -13.02 19.65 -7.20
C VAL A 241 -12.74 21.01 -6.56
N ILE A 242 -12.59 21.06 -5.24
CA ILE A 242 -12.29 22.29 -4.51
C ILE A 242 -10.98 22.90 -4.99
N TYR A 243 -9.94 22.10 -5.15
CA TYR A 243 -8.64 22.58 -5.61
C TYR A 243 -8.69 23.08 -7.05
N LEU A 244 -9.22 22.27 -7.98
CA LEU A 244 -9.14 22.57 -9.42
C LEU A 244 -10.21 23.53 -9.94
N LYS A 245 -11.41 23.55 -9.34
CA LYS A 245 -12.53 24.40 -9.80
C LYS A 245 -12.70 25.66 -8.96
N TYR A 246 -12.30 25.61 -7.69
CA TYR A 246 -12.56 26.68 -6.74
C TYR A 246 -11.29 27.26 -6.11
N ASN A 247 -10.11 26.77 -6.47
CA ASN A 247 -8.82 27.23 -5.92
C ASN A 247 -8.81 27.25 -4.38
N GLU A 248 -9.30 26.16 -3.77
CA GLU A 248 -9.47 26.02 -2.31
C GLU A 248 -10.47 27.01 -1.66
N ASN A 249 -11.27 27.73 -2.45
CA ASN A 249 -12.30 28.61 -1.94
C ASN A 249 -13.55 27.82 -1.51
N TRP A 250 -13.58 27.44 -0.23
CA TRP A 250 -14.71 26.77 0.42
C TRP A 250 -16.03 27.55 0.31
N GLN A 251 -16.00 28.88 0.38
CA GLN A 251 -17.24 29.67 0.32
C GLN A 251 -17.85 29.64 -1.08
N SER A 252 -17.01 29.70 -2.12
CA SER A 252 -17.49 29.65 -3.51
C SER A 252 -18.17 28.32 -3.84
N ILE A 253 -17.59 27.18 -3.45
CA ILE A 253 -18.21 25.87 -3.72
C ILE A 253 -19.51 25.67 -2.95
N ILE A 254 -19.59 26.18 -1.71
CA ILE A 254 -20.82 26.12 -0.91
C ILE A 254 -21.90 27.03 -1.51
N SER A 255 -21.54 28.23 -1.95
CA SER A 255 -22.47 29.14 -2.63
C SER A 255 -23.00 28.55 -3.94
N ASP A 256 -22.15 27.88 -4.73
CA ASP A 256 -22.59 27.18 -5.94
C ASP A 256 -23.57 26.05 -5.66
N LEU A 257 -23.37 25.30 -4.56
CA LEU A 257 -24.31 24.27 -4.12
C LEU A 257 -25.65 24.85 -3.66
N ASP A 258 -25.65 26.06 -3.08
CA ASP A 258 -26.88 26.77 -2.70
C ASP A 258 -27.64 27.32 -3.92
N ARG A 259 -26.92 27.78 -4.94
CA ARG A 259 -27.49 28.29 -6.21
C ARG A 259 -28.00 27.20 -7.14
N GLY A 260 -27.77 25.92 -6.82
CA GLY A 260 -28.04 24.76 -7.68
C GLY A 260 -29.50 24.56 -8.13
N LYS A 261 -30.44 25.39 -7.68
CA LYS A 261 -31.84 25.43 -8.18
C LYS A 261 -32.10 26.47 -9.28
N ASP A 262 -31.29 27.53 -9.38
CA ASP A 262 -31.60 28.71 -10.21
C ASP A 262 -30.77 28.80 -11.50
N SER A 263 -29.86 27.86 -11.74
CA SER A 263 -29.02 27.84 -12.95
C SER A 263 -29.09 26.46 -13.62
N ASN A 264 -29.00 26.43 -14.96
CA ASN A 264 -28.99 25.22 -15.83
C ASN A 264 -27.83 24.22 -15.55
N ARG A 265 -27.26 24.23 -14.34
CA ARG A 265 -26.19 23.36 -13.83
C ARG A 265 -26.65 22.74 -12.51
N GLU A 266 -27.78 22.04 -12.52
CA GLU A 266 -28.28 21.34 -11.34
C GLU A 266 -27.24 20.32 -10.86
N ILE A 267 -26.71 20.54 -9.66
CA ILE A 267 -25.80 19.61 -8.99
C ILE A 267 -26.64 18.55 -8.30
N VAL A 268 -26.51 17.30 -8.74
CA VAL A 268 -27.20 16.17 -8.10
C VAL A 268 -26.80 16.10 -6.62
N ASP A 269 -27.78 15.94 -5.71
CA ASP A 269 -27.56 15.89 -4.26
C ASP A 269 -26.85 17.13 -3.66
N ALA A 270 -27.08 18.32 -4.23
CA ALA A 270 -26.41 19.57 -3.81
C ALA A 270 -26.45 19.80 -2.28
N LEU A 271 -27.62 19.65 -1.65
CA LEU A 271 -27.78 19.83 -0.20
C LEU A 271 -26.93 18.84 0.61
N ARG A 272 -26.93 17.56 0.22
CA ARG A 272 -26.15 16.52 0.90
C ARG A 272 -24.65 16.75 0.72
N LYS A 273 -24.22 17.14 -0.47
CA LYS A 273 -22.82 17.51 -0.76
C LYS A 273 -22.40 18.76 0.01
N LYS A 274 -23.28 19.75 0.19
CA LYS A 274 -23.02 20.93 1.02
C LYS A 274 -22.73 20.52 2.46
N ILE A 275 -23.63 19.72 3.06
CA ILE A 275 -23.44 19.22 4.43
C ILE A 275 -22.13 18.42 4.54
N TYR A 276 -21.85 17.58 3.54
CA TYR A 276 -20.63 16.78 3.48
C TYR A 276 -19.37 17.65 3.41
N LEU A 277 -19.35 18.69 2.56
CA LEU A 277 -18.20 19.61 2.44
C LEU A 277 -17.95 20.40 3.73
N ILE A 278 -19.00 20.78 4.45
CA ILE A 278 -18.87 21.42 5.77
C ILE A 278 -18.19 20.46 6.76
N HIS A 279 -18.61 19.18 6.75
CA HIS A 279 -17.98 18.17 7.59
C HIS A 279 -16.51 17.90 7.20
N LEU A 280 -16.24 17.78 5.89
CA LEU A 280 -14.88 17.61 5.37
C LEU A 280 -13.97 18.77 5.76
N ARG A 281 -14.47 20.02 5.70
CA ARG A 281 -13.71 21.19 6.12
C ARG A 281 -13.31 21.09 7.59
N LYS A 282 -14.25 20.77 8.49
CA LYS A 282 -13.97 20.59 9.92
C LYS A 282 -12.94 19.48 10.16
N LYS A 283 -13.07 18.37 9.42
CA LYS A 283 -12.15 17.22 9.47
C LYS A 283 -10.73 17.60 9.02
N MET A 284 -10.61 18.41 7.97
CA MET A 284 -9.33 18.95 7.48
C MET A 284 -8.70 19.93 8.47
N GLU A 285 -9.50 20.79 9.10
CA GLU A 285 -9.05 21.70 10.15
C GLU A 285 -8.52 20.94 11.38
N GLU A 286 -9.22 19.89 11.81
CA GLU A 286 -8.82 19.05 12.95
C GLU A 286 -7.51 18.27 12.70
N SER A 287 -7.33 17.74 11.49
CA SER A 287 -6.12 17.01 11.10
C SER A 287 -4.97 17.90 10.63
N ARG A 288 -5.20 19.21 10.48
CA ARG A 288 -4.30 20.18 9.83
C ARG A 288 -3.87 19.74 8.42
N VAL A 289 -4.77 19.10 7.68
CA VAL A 289 -4.56 18.65 6.29
C VAL A 289 -5.31 19.57 5.34
N THR A 290 -4.64 20.18 4.37
CA THR A 290 -5.29 20.97 3.31
C THR A 290 -5.73 20.10 2.12
N PRO A 291 -6.66 20.57 1.25
CA PRO A 291 -6.96 19.89 0.00
C PRO A 291 -5.70 19.61 -0.84
N SER A 292 -4.83 20.60 -1.04
CA SER A 292 -3.54 20.43 -1.73
C SER A 292 -2.64 19.35 -1.09
N GLN A 293 -2.54 19.30 0.24
CA GLN A 293 -1.78 18.25 0.92
C GLN A 293 -2.39 16.87 0.67
N LEU A 294 -3.72 16.71 0.77
CA LEU A 294 -4.41 15.45 0.46
C LEU A 294 -4.13 14.99 -0.99
N LEU A 295 -4.15 15.92 -1.96
CA LEU A 295 -3.82 15.64 -3.36
C LEU A 295 -2.34 15.30 -3.57
N SER A 296 -1.44 15.81 -2.74
CA SER A 296 0.00 15.54 -2.82
C SER A 296 0.35 14.10 -2.42
N PHE A 297 -0.40 13.54 -1.46
CA PHE A 297 -0.25 12.15 -1.03
C PHE A 297 -0.71 11.17 -2.11
N LEU A 298 -1.88 11.41 -2.72
CA LEU A 298 -2.54 10.47 -3.61
C LEU A 298 -2.28 10.71 -5.11
N LYS A 299 -1.88 11.92 -5.50
CA LYS A 299 -1.50 12.34 -6.87
C LYS A 299 -2.51 11.88 -7.94
N PRO A 300 -3.70 12.49 -8.03
CA PRO A 300 -4.73 12.09 -8.99
C PRO A 300 -4.24 12.20 -10.44
N ASP A 301 -4.54 11.18 -11.24
CA ASP A 301 -4.35 11.25 -12.69
C ASP A 301 -5.56 11.92 -13.39
N LYS A 302 -5.46 12.12 -14.71
CA LYS A 302 -6.54 12.72 -15.50
C LYS A 302 -7.87 11.97 -15.38
N ARG A 303 -7.84 10.63 -15.31
CA ARG A 303 -9.05 9.82 -15.22
C ARG A 303 -9.73 10.04 -13.88
N GLU A 304 -8.96 10.19 -12.83
CA GLU A 304 -9.46 10.45 -11.48
C GLU A 304 -10.03 11.87 -11.35
N ILE A 305 -9.40 12.85 -12.00
CA ILE A 305 -9.93 14.21 -12.09
C ILE A 305 -11.29 14.22 -12.83
N ASP A 306 -11.37 13.58 -13.99
CA ASP A 306 -12.61 13.49 -14.76
C ASP A 306 -13.71 12.76 -13.98
N ARG A 307 -13.33 11.73 -13.21
CA ARG A 307 -14.24 11.00 -12.32
C ARG A 307 -14.75 11.87 -11.19
N ALA A 308 -13.88 12.58 -10.49
CA ALA A 308 -14.25 13.47 -9.38
C ALA A 308 -15.21 14.57 -9.84
N ILE A 309 -14.91 15.22 -10.97
CA ILE A 309 -15.79 16.24 -11.56
C ILE A 309 -17.15 15.62 -11.92
N ARG A 310 -17.17 14.48 -12.62
CA ARG A 310 -18.43 13.80 -12.97
C ARG A 310 -19.23 13.39 -11.75
N TRP A 311 -18.56 12.86 -10.72
CA TRP A 311 -19.19 12.49 -9.46
C TRP A 311 -19.84 13.71 -8.78
N PHE A 312 -19.10 14.81 -8.69
CA PHE A 312 -19.57 16.03 -8.02
C PHE A 312 -20.79 16.63 -8.70
N TYR A 313 -20.82 16.73 -10.02
CA TYR A 313 -21.96 17.34 -10.72
C TYR A 313 -23.11 16.36 -11.00
N LYS A 314 -22.81 15.09 -11.31
CA LYS A 314 -23.79 14.18 -11.96
C LYS A 314 -24.14 12.93 -11.16
N LYS A 315 -23.54 12.68 -10.00
CA LYS A 315 -23.81 11.46 -9.21
C LYS A 315 -24.36 11.80 -7.82
N LYS A 316 -25.13 10.87 -7.26
CA LYS A 316 -25.57 10.92 -5.87
C LYS A 316 -24.41 10.68 -4.92
N LEU A 317 -24.47 11.33 -3.76
CA LEU A 317 -23.51 11.13 -2.68
C LEU A 317 -23.85 9.83 -1.95
N LEU A 318 -22.87 8.93 -1.83
CA LEU A 318 -22.98 7.71 -1.05
C LEU A 318 -22.20 7.89 0.26
N ILE A 319 -22.89 7.73 1.39
CA ILE A 319 -22.31 7.76 2.75
C ILE A 319 -22.75 6.44 3.40
N TYR A 320 -21.85 5.79 4.14
CA TYR A 320 -22.20 4.61 4.95
C TYR A 320 -22.71 5.02 6.32
#